data_AF-A0A4R5Y880-F1
#
_entry.id   AF-A0A4R5Y880-F1
#
_cell.length_a   1.000
_cell.length_b   1.000
_cell.length_c   1.000
_cell.angle_alpha   90.00
_cell.angle_beta   90.00
_cell.angle_gamma   90.00
#
_symmetry.space_group_name_H-M   'P 1'
#
loop_
_entity.id
_entity.type
_entity.pdbx_description
1 polymer ?
#
loop_
_entity_poly.entity_id
_entity_poly.type
_entity_poly.pdbx_seq_one_letter_code
_entity_poly.pdbx_strand_id
1 'polypeptide(L)'
;MLSHVRLHRILWAVTAAPTLAVAAAGAARPEIYSGVVSRELIPGAFSQDLLSLAAGLGLAYLAIAAGPGKTRHHIAALGILGYLFYAYGIYVIERAYNGLYLAYMGIFALAFWCMVLAGAHFRRDLPPPALPKGIRLLSASGAILQPLIFYPLWIAMLLPLMSSGEQIDSLYSIFILDLCFIMPGFLILSVLTFRNRAVGLLLLPALHVLGFTLIFSLAIGELAKPLFGVPLSPPALWPPLALSLLFLVLGILHLAKLRPGSAAPGDASTPGGRRVLWDDR
;
A
#
# COMPACT_ATOMS: atom_id res chain seq x y z
N MET A 1 5.91 3.67 -16.61
CA MET A 1 4.84 4.16 -15.73
C MET A 1 5.12 5.56 -15.20
N LEU A 2 6.20 5.78 -14.44
CA LEU A 2 6.53 7.11 -13.90
C LEU A 2 7.51 7.83 -14.82
N SER A 3 7.34 9.14 -14.98
CA SER A 3 8.38 10.05 -15.45
C SER A 3 9.39 10.31 -14.33
N HIS A 4 10.53 10.95 -14.63
CA HIS A 4 11.51 11.36 -13.61
C HIS A 4 11.98 10.24 -12.65
N VAL A 5 12.30 9.06 -13.17
CA VAL A 5 12.63 7.86 -12.38
C VAL A 5 13.76 8.10 -11.37
N ARG A 6 14.76 8.93 -11.70
CA ARG A 6 15.85 9.27 -10.78
C ARG A 6 15.36 9.94 -9.50
N LEU A 7 14.41 10.88 -9.60
CA LEU A 7 13.81 11.54 -8.45
C LEU A 7 13.07 10.53 -7.56
N HIS A 8 12.24 9.67 -8.16
CA HIS A 8 11.52 8.65 -7.39
C HIS A 8 12.46 7.69 -6.68
N ARG A 9 13.56 7.28 -7.30
CA ARG A 9 14.59 6.45 -6.65
C ARG A 9 15.21 7.13 -5.43
N ILE A 10 15.52 8.42 -5.52
CA ILE A 10 16.03 9.21 -4.39
C ILE A 10 14.98 9.27 -3.29
N LEU A 11 13.74 9.61 -3.63
CA LEU A 11 12.64 9.68 -2.67
C LEU A 11 12.40 8.34 -1.95
N TRP A 12 12.48 7.23 -2.67
CA TRP A 12 12.36 5.89 -2.10
C TRP A 12 13.52 5.57 -1.15
N ALA A 13 14.76 5.95 -1.50
CA ALA A 13 15.91 5.78 -0.60
C ALA A 13 15.80 6.65 0.66
N VAL A 14 15.39 7.91 0.50
CA VAL A 14 15.16 8.87 1.60
C VAL A 14 14.01 8.43 2.52
N THR A 15 13.02 7.72 2.00
CA THR A 15 11.94 7.13 2.80
C THR A 15 12.38 5.82 3.48
N ALA A 16 13.14 4.99 2.75
CA ALA A 16 13.63 3.71 3.25
C ALA A 16 14.60 3.86 4.43
N ALA A 17 15.54 4.81 4.36
CA ALA A 17 16.56 4.98 5.41
C ALA A 17 15.97 5.22 6.82
N PRO A 18 15.10 6.22 7.06
CA PRO A 18 14.47 6.41 8.36
C PRO A 18 13.54 5.24 8.71
N THR A 19 12.83 4.66 7.72
CA THR A 19 11.98 3.49 7.95
C THR A 19 12.77 2.33 8.55
N LEU A 20 13.94 2.02 7.98
CA LEU A 20 14.81 0.94 8.46
C LEU A 20 15.32 1.21 9.88
N ALA A 21 15.79 2.44 10.14
CA ALA A 21 16.31 2.81 11.45
C ALA A 21 15.23 2.72 12.54
N VAL A 22 14.05 3.27 12.25
CA VAL A 22 12.91 3.32 13.17
C VAL A 22 12.33 1.92 13.42
N ALA A 23 12.08 1.16 12.35
CA ALA A 23 11.56 -0.19 12.44
C ALA A 23 12.53 -1.14 13.17
N ALA A 24 13.84 -1.01 12.91
CA ALA A 24 14.84 -1.79 13.63
C ALA A 24 14.87 -1.44 15.12
N ALA A 25 14.76 -0.15 15.48
CA ALA A 25 14.72 0.28 16.87
C ALA A 25 13.49 -0.26 17.61
N GLY A 26 12.31 -0.19 17.00
CA GLY A 26 11.07 -0.70 17.60
C GLY A 26 11.02 -2.22 17.69
N ALA A 27 11.50 -2.94 16.67
CA ALA A 27 11.61 -4.40 16.70
C ALA A 27 12.66 -4.88 17.74
N ALA A 28 13.78 -4.15 17.91
CA ALA A 28 14.82 -4.51 18.86
C ALA A 28 14.48 -4.16 20.31
N ARG A 29 13.60 -3.17 20.54
CA ARG A 29 13.17 -2.73 21.86
C ARG A 29 11.65 -2.46 21.90
N PRO A 30 10.81 -3.51 21.90
CA PRO A 30 9.35 -3.33 21.93
C PRO A 30 8.84 -2.58 23.17
N GLU A 31 9.67 -2.45 24.22
CA GLU A 31 9.34 -1.75 25.45
C GLU A 31 9.06 -0.26 25.23
N ILE A 32 9.51 0.32 24.11
CA ILE A 32 9.19 1.72 23.74
C ILE A 32 7.68 1.96 23.53
N TYR A 33 6.91 0.88 23.36
CA TYR A 33 5.46 0.93 23.24
C TYR A 33 4.75 0.80 24.60
N SER A 34 5.48 0.47 25.66
CA SER A 34 4.92 0.34 27.00
C SER A 34 4.39 1.69 27.50
N GLY A 35 3.11 1.73 27.85
CA GLY A 35 2.48 2.93 28.39
C GLY A 35 2.04 3.96 27.33
N VAL A 36 2.36 3.74 26.06
CA VAL A 36 1.85 4.55 24.93
C VAL A 36 0.87 3.77 24.04
N VAL A 37 0.95 2.44 24.05
CA VAL A 37 0.03 1.53 23.37
C VAL A 37 -0.48 0.51 24.41
N SER A 38 -1.72 0.06 24.26
CA SER A 38 -2.28 -0.97 25.15
C SER A 38 -1.48 -2.27 25.06
N ARG A 39 -1.34 -3.00 26.17
CA ARG A 39 -0.49 -4.20 26.25
C ARG A 39 -0.86 -5.26 25.22
N GLU A 40 -2.15 -5.37 24.92
CA GLU A 40 -2.68 -6.34 23.94
C GLU A 40 -2.25 -6.02 22.49
N LEU A 41 -1.87 -4.77 22.22
CA LEU A 41 -1.47 -4.29 20.90
C LEU A 41 0.05 -4.24 20.70
N ILE A 42 0.86 -4.43 21.76
CA ILE A 42 2.33 -4.48 21.66
C ILE A 42 2.79 -5.56 20.66
N PRO A 43 2.24 -6.80 20.66
CA PRO A 43 2.61 -7.78 19.64
C PRO A 43 2.32 -7.32 18.20
N GLY A 44 1.25 -6.52 18.02
CA GLY A 44 0.89 -5.90 16.75
C GLY A 44 1.85 -4.78 16.33
N ALA A 45 2.28 -3.93 17.27
CA ALA A 45 3.32 -2.92 17.00
C ALA A 45 4.65 -3.59 16.63
N PHE A 46 5.04 -4.63 17.36
CA PHE A 46 6.23 -5.43 17.04
C PHE A 46 6.16 -6.06 15.65
N SER A 47 5.04 -6.71 15.30
CA SER A 47 4.88 -7.29 13.96
C SER A 47 4.90 -6.22 12.88
N GLN A 48 4.25 -5.08 13.11
CA GLN A 48 4.28 -3.94 12.20
C GLN A 48 5.70 -3.42 11.98
N ASP A 49 6.54 -3.38 13.00
CA ASP A 49 7.95 -3.00 12.87
C ASP A 49 8.75 -4.03 12.04
N LEU A 50 8.51 -5.33 12.24
CA LEU A 50 9.14 -6.37 11.42
C LEU A 50 8.77 -6.23 9.94
N LEU A 51 7.49 -6.00 9.64
CA LEU A 51 7.05 -5.76 8.26
C LEU A 51 7.56 -4.42 7.72
N SER A 52 7.67 -3.39 8.55
CA SER A 52 8.24 -2.09 8.19
C SER A 52 9.73 -2.20 7.86
N LEU A 53 10.46 -3.06 8.56
CA LEU A 53 11.85 -3.37 8.24
C LEU A 53 11.95 -4.05 6.86
N ALA A 54 11.12 -5.07 6.62
CA ALA A 54 11.07 -5.74 5.31
C ALA A 54 10.65 -4.78 4.18
N ALA A 55 9.67 -3.91 4.43
CA ALA A 55 9.22 -2.88 3.50
C ALA A 55 10.32 -1.85 3.21
N GLY A 56 11.05 -1.40 4.23
CA GLY A 56 12.20 -0.50 4.09
C GLY A 56 13.31 -1.12 3.25
N LEU A 57 13.63 -2.40 3.47
CA LEU A 57 14.62 -3.13 2.67
C LEU A 57 14.16 -3.29 1.22
N GLY A 58 12.88 -3.64 1.02
CA GLY A 58 12.26 -3.72 -0.30
C GLY A 58 12.31 -2.38 -1.04
N LEU A 59 12.00 -1.28 -0.35
CA LEU A 59 12.03 0.06 -0.93
C LEU A 59 13.46 0.52 -1.26
N ALA A 60 14.44 0.21 -0.41
CA ALA A 60 15.85 0.46 -0.68
C ALA A 60 16.35 -0.34 -1.90
N TYR A 61 15.98 -1.62 -1.98
CA TYR A 61 16.27 -2.44 -3.17
C TYR A 61 15.66 -1.83 -4.43
N LEU A 62 14.39 -1.42 -4.40
CA LEU A 62 13.71 -0.80 -5.55
C LEU A 62 14.33 0.55 -5.93
N ALA A 63 14.82 1.33 -4.95
CA ALA A 63 15.57 2.56 -5.20
C ALA A 63 16.85 2.31 -6.01
N ILE A 64 17.48 1.14 -5.88
CA ILE A 64 18.67 0.77 -6.64
C ILE A 64 18.29 0.11 -7.98
N ALA A 65 17.36 -0.84 -7.93
CA ALA A 65 17.04 -1.74 -9.05
C ALA A 65 16.09 -1.14 -10.10
N ALA A 66 15.27 -0.15 -9.74
CA ALA A 66 14.33 0.46 -10.66
C ALA A 66 15.03 1.27 -11.76
N GLY A 67 14.46 1.22 -12.95
CA GLY A 67 14.96 1.94 -14.12
C GLY A 67 13.84 2.29 -15.08
N PRO A 68 14.14 3.10 -16.12
CA PRO A 68 13.20 3.40 -17.18
C PRO A 68 12.62 2.10 -17.77
N GLY A 69 11.29 1.99 -17.84
CA GLY A 69 10.60 0.81 -18.38
C GLY A 69 10.31 -0.32 -17.38
N LYS A 70 10.90 -0.31 -16.16
CA LYS A 70 10.64 -1.33 -15.13
C LYS A 70 9.33 -1.06 -14.36
N THR A 71 8.19 -1.05 -15.05
CA THR A 71 6.86 -0.73 -14.49
C THR A 71 6.53 -1.53 -13.24
N ARG A 72 6.87 -2.84 -13.19
CA ARG A 72 6.63 -3.68 -12.00
C ARG A 72 7.32 -3.15 -10.73
N HIS A 73 8.53 -2.59 -10.86
CA HIS A 73 9.26 -2.02 -9.73
C HIS A 73 8.56 -0.77 -9.20
N HIS A 74 8.01 0.05 -10.09
CA HIS A 74 7.30 1.26 -9.68
C HIS A 74 5.97 0.92 -8.98
N ILE A 75 5.26 -0.11 -9.46
CA ILE A 75 4.03 -0.59 -8.84
C ILE A 75 4.32 -1.17 -7.45
N ALA A 76 5.36 -2.01 -7.31
CA ALA A 76 5.77 -2.55 -6.03
C ALA A 76 6.17 -1.45 -5.04
N ALA A 77 6.91 -0.43 -5.50
CA ALA A 77 7.29 0.71 -4.67
C ALA A 77 6.05 1.50 -4.19
N LEU A 78 5.06 1.71 -5.05
CA LEU A 78 3.79 2.35 -4.65
C LEU A 78 3.03 1.54 -3.60
N GLY A 79 2.99 0.22 -3.73
CA GLY A 79 2.36 -0.65 -2.74
C GLY A 79 3.05 -0.57 -1.38
N ILE A 80 4.39 -0.60 -1.38
CA ILE A 80 5.20 -0.42 -0.17
C ILE A 80 5.00 0.97 0.45
N LEU A 81 5.01 2.03 -0.35
CA LEU A 81 4.75 3.39 0.15
C LEU A 81 3.34 3.50 0.74
N GLY A 82 2.34 2.88 0.13
CA GLY A 82 0.99 2.84 0.67
C GLY A 82 0.91 2.09 2.00
N TYR A 83 1.65 0.99 2.15
CA TYR A 83 1.82 0.30 3.43
C TYR A 83 2.50 1.18 4.48
N LEU A 84 3.61 1.86 4.14
CA LEU A 84 4.30 2.76 5.08
C LEU A 84 3.41 3.93 5.50
N PHE A 85 2.65 4.50 4.57
CA PHE A 85 1.63 5.51 4.87
C PHE A 85 0.60 4.97 5.87
N TYR A 86 0.14 3.74 5.70
CA TYR A 86 -0.82 3.13 6.62
C TYR A 86 -0.19 2.84 7.99
N ALA A 87 0.92 2.09 8.02
CA ALA A 87 1.57 1.62 9.24
C ALA A 87 2.02 2.79 10.14
N TYR A 88 2.72 3.77 9.58
CA TYR A 88 3.12 4.96 10.34
C TYR A 88 1.95 5.92 10.56
N GLY A 89 0.91 5.88 9.71
CA GLY A 89 -0.36 6.56 9.95
C GLY A 89 -1.02 6.09 11.25
N ILE A 90 -1.00 4.78 11.55
CA ILE A 90 -1.47 4.24 12.83
C ILE A 90 -0.69 4.89 13.98
N TYR A 91 0.65 4.84 13.98
CA TYR A 91 1.44 5.41 15.07
C TYR A 91 1.22 6.92 15.27
N VAL A 92 1.08 7.67 14.17
CA VAL A 92 0.84 9.12 14.22
C VAL A 92 -0.54 9.43 14.77
N ILE A 93 -1.59 8.80 14.21
CA ILE A 93 -2.98 9.06 14.59
C ILE A 93 -3.26 8.55 16.00
N GLU A 94 -2.79 7.36 16.38
CA GLU A 94 -2.96 6.77 17.73
C GLU A 94 -2.15 7.49 18.81
N ARG A 95 -1.31 8.48 18.44
CA ARG A 95 -0.49 9.26 19.38
C ARG A 95 0.51 8.39 20.14
N ALA A 96 1.23 7.51 19.43
CA ALA A 96 2.28 6.66 20.01
C ALA A 96 3.51 7.50 20.44
N TYR A 97 3.35 8.36 21.45
CA TYR A 97 4.31 9.39 21.87
C TYR A 97 5.51 8.79 22.62
N ASN A 98 6.42 8.20 21.86
CA ASN A 98 7.74 7.78 22.32
C ASN A 98 8.85 8.60 21.63
N GLY A 99 10.12 8.28 21.92
CA GLY A 99 11.27 8.99 21.35
C GLY A 99 11.38 8.95 19.82
N LEU A 100 10.64 8.08 19.13
CA LEU A 100 10.64 7.93 17.67
C LEU A 100 9.48 8.67 17.00
N TYR A 101 8.59 9.31 17.76
CA TYR A 101 7.33 9.86 17.24
C TYR A 101 7.50 10.87 16.09
N LEU A 102 8.50 11.76 16.17
CA LEU A 102 8.81 12.68 15.08
C LEU A 102 9.24 11.95 13.80
N ALA A 103 9.95 10.83 13.95
CA ALA A 103 10.35 10.01 12.81
C ALA A 103 9.16 9.27 12.20
N TYR A 104 8.19 8.83 13.01
CA TYR A 104 6.93 8.28 12.52
C TYR A 104 6.20 9.30 11.63
N MET A 105 6.07 10.55 12.08
CA MET A 105 5.47 11.64 11.29
C MET A 105 6.26 11.92 10.00
N GLY A 106 7.60 11.92 10.08
CA GLY A 106 8.45 12.10 8.91
C GLY A 106 8.24 11.01 7.87
N ILE A 107 8.21 9.74 8.27
CA ILE A 107 8.00 8.60 7.35
C ILE A 107 6.58 8.64 6.78
N PHE A 108 5.58 8.93 7.61
CA PHE A 108 4.19 9.10 7.17
C PHE A 108 4.05 10.18 6.09
N ALA A 109 4.63 11.36 6.33
CA ALA A 109 4.62 12.48 5.39
C ALA A 109 5.39 12.15 4.10
N LEU A 110 6.58 11.56 4.21
CA LEU A 110 7.38 11.15 3.04
C LEU A 110 6.61 10.12 2.19
N ALA A 111 6.03 9.10 2.81
CA ALA A 111 5.25 8.09 2.11
C ALA A 111 4.07 8.70 1.35
N PHE A 112 3.31 9.59 2.00
CA PHE A 112 2.21 10.32 1.38
C PHE A 112 2.67 11.15 0.17
N TRP A 113 3.64 12.04 0.37
CA TRP A 113 4.10 12.93 -0.69
C TRP A 113 4.79 12.19 -1.84
N CYS A 114 5.47 11.07 -1.56
CA CYS A 114 6.00 10.19 -2.61
C CYS A 114 4.88 9.64 -3.51
N MET A 115 3.76 9.22 -2.93
CA MET A 115 2.60 8.74 -3.70
C MET A 115 1.94 9.87 -4.49
N VAL A 116 1.76 11.05 -3.89
CA VAL A 116 1.22 12.24 -4.58
C VAL A 116 2.07 12.60 -5.79
N LEU A 117 3.40 12.69 -5.62
CA LEU A 117 4.33 12.97 -6.71
C LEU A 117 4.32 11.87 -7.78
N ALA A 118 4.19 10.61 -7.39
CA ALA A 118 4.08 9.52 -8.36
C ALA A 118 2.79 9.60 -9.19
N GLY A 119 1.68 10.03 -8.59
CA GLY A 119 0.44 10.35 -9.30
C GLY A 119 0.61 11.52 -10.28
N ALA A 120 1.30 12.59 -9.86
CA ALA A 120 1.59 13.75 -10.71
C ALA A 120 2.53 13.42 -11.88
N HIS A 121 3.52 12.55 -11.65
CA HIS A 121 4.49 12.11 -12.65
C HIS A 121 4.05 10.90 -13.46
N PHE A 122 2.79 10.47 -13.33
CA PHE A 122 2.25 9.33 -14.05
C PHE A 122 2.19 9.61 -15.55
N ARG A 123 2.85 8.78 -16.35
CA ARG A 123 2.91 8.93 -17.80
C ARG A 123 1.57 8.56 -18.44
N ARG A 124 0.88 9.56 -18.98
CA ARG A 124 -0.39 9.42 -19.71
C ARG A 124 -0.20 9.24 -21.21
N ASP A 125 1.01 9.49 -21.70
CA ASP A 125 1.44 9.43 -23.09
C ASP A 125 1.76 7.99 -23.57
N LEU A 126 1.82 7.03 -22.66
CA LEU A 126 2.08 5.64 -22.99
C LEU A 126 0.80 4.90 -23.43
N PRO A 127 0.90 3.93 -24.35
CA PRO A 127 -0.23 3.09 -24.70
C PRO A 127 -0.85 2.42 -23.46
N PRO A 128 -2.16 2.17 -23.45
CA PRO A 128 -2.80 1.53 -22.31
C PRO A 128 -2.21 0.13 -22.10
N PRO A 129 -1.98 -0.26 -20.84
CA PRO A 129 -1.56 -1.62 -20.51
C PRO A 129 -2.68 -2.61 -20.87
N ALA A 130 -2.29 -3.85 -21.13
CA ALA A 130 -3.23 -4.93 -21.40
C ALA A 130 -3.13 -6.02 -20.32
N LEU A 131 -4.29 -6.56 -19.95
CA LEU A 131 -4.42 -7.68 -19.03
C LEU A 131 -5.47 -8.66 -19.56
N PRO A 132 -5.23 -9.98 -19.55
CA PRO A 132 -6.22 -10.97 -19.96
C PRO A 132 -7.53 -10.83 -19.18
N LYS A 133 -8.67 -10.94 -19.87
CA LYS A 133 -10.02 -10.72 -19.28
C LYS A 133 -10.25 -11.52 -18.00
N GLY A 134 -9.86 -12.79 -17.96
CA GLY A 134 -10.02 -13.65 -16.78
C GLY A 134 -9.22 -13.16 -15.58
N ILE A 135 -7.95 -12.81 -15.77
CA ILE A 135 -7.10 -12.28 -14.69
C ILE A 135 -7.59 -10.90 -14.24
N ARG A 136 -8.03 -10.06 -15.17
CA ARG A 136 -8.59 -8.75 -14.86
C ARG A 136 -9.83 -8.86 -13.98
N LEU A 137 -10.76 -9.75 -14.34
CA LEU A 137 -11.98 -9.98 -13.58
C LEU A 137 -11.66 -10.57 -12.20
N LEU A 138 -10.83 -11.61 -12.14
CA LEU A 138 -10.41 -12.24 -10.89
C LEU A 138 -9.76 -11.23 -9.94
N SER A 139 -8.85 -10.41 -10.46
CA SER A 139 -8.12 -9.42 -9.67
C SER A 139 -9.03 -8.30 -9.18
N ALA A 140 -9.94 -7.79 -10.02
CA ALA A 140 -10.92 -6.78 -9.61
C ALA A 140 -11.94 -7.34 -8.61
N SER A 141 -12.40 -8.58 -8.79
CA SER A 141 -13.32 -9.25 -7.85
C SER A 141 -12.67 -9.51 -6.49
N GLY A 142 -11.40 -9.93 -6.45
CA GLY A 142 -10.68 -10.05 -5.19
C GLY A 142 -10.50 -8.71 -4.48
N ALA A 143 -10.28 -7.64 -5.25
CA ALA A 143 -10.17 -6.29 -4.71
C ALA A 143 -11.49 -5.73 -4.17
N ILE A 144 -12.62 -5.98 -4.83
CA ILE A 144 -13.92 -5.46 -4.36
C ILE A 144 -14.43 -6.18 -3.11
N LEU A 145 -13.93 -7.38 -2.82
CA LEU A 145 -14.26 -8.12 -1.60
C LEU A 145 -13.92 -7.32 -0.32
N GLN A 146 -12.84 -6.54 -0.36
CA GLN A 146 -12.40 -5.69 0.77
C GLN A 146 -13.48 -4.70 1.22
N PRO A 147 -13.89 -3.72 0.39
CA PRO A 147 -14.92 -2.77 0.80
C PRO A 147 -16.26 -3.46 1.12
N LEU A 148 -16.59 -4.58 0.47
CA LEU A 148 -17.82 -5.32 0.77
C LEU A 148 -17.82 -5.94 2.17
N ILE A 149 -16.67 -6.36 2.69
CA ILE A 149 -16.55 -6.93 4.04
C ILE A 149 -16.36 -5.82 5.08
N PHE A 150 -15.40 -4.92 4.85
CA PHE A 150 -14.93 -4.00 5.87
C PHE A 150 -15.79 -2.74 6.03
N TYR A 151 -16.48 -2.25 4.98
CA TYR A 151 -17.42 -1.13 5.19
C TYR A 151 -18.54 -1.50 6.16
N PRO A 152 -19.30 -2.61 5.96
CA PRO A 152 -20.35 -2.98 6.90
C PRO A 152 -19.79 -3.26 8.30
N LEU A 153 -18.64 -3.94 8.40
CA LEU A 153 -18.01 -4.26 9.67
C LEU A 153 -17.66 -3.00 10.47
N TRP A 154 -16.92 -2.07 9.86
CA TRP A 154 -16.48 -0.84 10.52
C TRP A 154 -17.63 0.10 10.82
N ILE A 155 -18.61 0.23 9.91
CA ILE A 155 -19.81 1.03 10.16
C ILE A 155 -20.63 0.43 11.30
N ALA A 156 -20.80 -0.89 11.35
CA ALA A 156 -21.52 -1.56 12.44
C ALA A 156 -20.84 -1.37 13.81
N MET A 157 -19.51 -1.30 13.84
CA MET A 157 -18.76 -1.01 15.07
C MET A 157 -18.83 0.47 15.47
N LEU A 158 -18.88 1.40 14.51
CA LEU A 158 -18.93 2.84 14.78
C LEU A 158 -20.33 3.35 15.13
N LEU A 159 -21.40 2.78 14.57
CA LEU A 159 -22.77 3.24 14.81
C LEU A 159 -23.15 3.26 16.30
N PRO A 160 -22.85 2.23 17.12
CA PRO A 160 -23.06 2.29 18.56
C PRO A 160 -22.32 3.44 19.23
N LEU A 161 -21.02 3.63 18.91
CA LEU A 161 -20.19 4.71 19.45
C LEU A 161 -20.72 6.09 19.08
N MET A 162 -21.20 6.25 17.84
CA MET A 162 -21.85 7.48 17.37
C MET A 162 -23.15 7.77 18.11
N SER A 163 -23.90 6.73 18.49
CA SER A 163 -25.15 6.86 19.22
C SER A 163 -24.96 7.16 20.70
N SER A 164 -23.92 6.59 21.33
CA SER A 164 -23.61 6.79 22.75
C SER A 164 -22.74 8.02 23.01
N GLY A 165 -22.01 8.48 21.99
CA GLY A 165 -20.98 9.52 22.14
C GLY A 165 -19.71 9.01 22.83
N GLU A 166 -19.57 7.70 23.03
CA GLU A 166 -18.40 7.10 23.64
C GLU A 166 -17.18 7.21 22.72
N GLN A 167 -16.04 7.56 23.32
CA GLN A 167 -14.75 7.60 22.65
C GLN A 167 -13.98 6.32 22.97
N ILE A 168 -13.34 5.75 21.96
CA ILE A 168 -12.42 4.63 22.13
C ILE A 168 -10.99 5.15 22.25
N ASP A 169 -10.21 4.52 23.12
CA ASP A 169 -8.84 4.96 23.39
C ASP A 169 -7.80 4.40 22.40
N SER A 170 -8.18 3.39 21.61
CA SER A 170 -7.28 2.72 20.67
C SER A 170 -8.02 2.21 19.43
N LEU A 171 -7.27 1.97 18.35
CA LEU A 171 -7.72 1.40 17.07
C LEU A 171 -8.61 2.31 16.22
N TYR A 172 -8.87 3.55 16.64
CA TYR A 172 -9.66 4.49 15.84
C TYR A 172 -8.92 4.94 14.57
N SER A 173 -7.59 4.89 14.56
CA SER A 173 -6.81 5.15 13.35
C SER A 173 -7.14 4.17 12.24
N ILE A 174 -7.46 2.92 12.58
CA ILE A 174 -7.82 1.87 11.60
C ILE A 174 -9.12 2.25 10.92
N PHE A 175 -10.13 2.69 11.67
CA PHE A 175 -11.39 3.16 11.07
C PHE A 175 -11.16 4.32 10.10
N ILE A 176 -10.35 5.31 10.49
CA ILE A 176 -10.05 6.48 9.66
C ILE A 176 -9.32 6.04 8.38
N LEU A 177 -8.23 5.27 8.53
CA LEU A 177 -7.42 4.86 7.39
C LEU A 177 -8.21 3.96 6.44
N ASP A 178 -8.97 3.01 6.96
CA ASP A 178 -9.74 2.07 6.16
C ASP A 178 -10.90 2.76 5.45
N LEU A 179 -11.74 3.51 6.16
CA LEU A 179 -12.95 4.12 5.60
C LEU A 179 -12.65 5.31 4.68
N CYS A 180 -11.60 6.08 4.95
CA CYS A 180 -11.29 7.28 4.16
C CYS A 180 -10.29 7.03 3.03
N PHE A 181 -9.43 6.01 3.12
CA PHE A 181 -8.35 5.81 2.14
C PHE A 181 -8.35 4.41 1.54
N ILE A 182 -8.23 3.35 2.36
CA ILE A 182 -7.98 2.00 1.84
C ILE A 182 -9.21 1.45 1.11
N MET A 183 -10.38 1.44 1.75
CA MET A 183 -11.61 0.92 1.14
C MET A 183 -12.06 1.73 -0.07
N PRO A 184 -12.06 3.09 -0.05
CA PRO A 184 -12.28 3.88 -1.26
C PRO A 184 -11.28 3.54 -2.37
N GLY A 185 -10.00 3.38 -2.05
CA GLY A 185 -8.96 3.00 -3.01
C GLY A 185 -9.25 1.66 -3.68
N PHE A 186 -9.55 0.63 -2.89
CA PHE A 186 -9.88 -0.71 -3.40
C PHE A 186 -11.13 -0.66 -4.30
N LEU A 187 -12.18 0.05 -3.88
CA LEU A 187 -13.42 0.19 -4.64
C LEU A 187 -13.17 0.89 -5.98
N ILE A 188 -12.51 2.04 -5.96
CA ILE A 188 -12.25 2.85 -7.17
C ILE A 188 -11.37 2.05 -8.14
N LEU A 189 -10.24 1.50 -7.69
CA LEU A 189 -9.33 0.77 -8.56
C LEU A 189 -9.92 -0.54 -9.07
N SER A 190 -10.76 -1.21 -8.28
CA SER A 190 -11.51 -2.39 -8.75
C SER A 190 -12.48 -2.00 -9.86
N VAL A 191 -13.31 -0.97 -9.68
CA VAL A 191 -14.26 -0.49 -10.70
C VAL A 191 -13.53 -0.05 -11.98
N LEU A 192 -12.42 0.67 -11.85
CA LEU A 192 -11.59 1.06 -12.99
C LEU A 192 -10.99 -0.16 -13.71
N THR A 193 -10.61 -1.19 -12.96
CA THR A 193 -10.09 -2.46 -13.52
C THR A 193 -11.19 -3.23 -14.25
N PHE A 194 -12.40 -3.33 -13.70
CA PHE A 194 -13.55 -3.93 -14.40
C PHE A 194 -13.84 -3.19 -15.72
N ARG A 195 -13.78 -1.86 -15.68
CA ARG A 195 -13.94 -0.98 -16.85
C ARG A 195 -12.72 -0.94 -17.78
N ASN A 196 -11.70 -1.77 -17.54
CA ASN A 196 -10.48 -1.88 -18.34
C ASN A 196 -9.76 -0.53 -18.54
N ARG A 197 -9.77 0.34 -17.52
CA ARG A 197 -9.09 1.65 -17.54
C ARG A 197 -7.63 1.48 -17.12
N ALA A 198 -6.73 2.18 -17.81
CA ALA A 198 -5.28 2.07 -17.63
C ALA A 198 -4.83 2.27 -16.17
N VAL A 199 -5.41 3.25 -15.47
CA VAL A 199 -5.10 3.54 -14.06
C VAL A 199 -5.42 2.35 -13.16
N GLY A 200 -6.60 1.72 -13.33
CA GLY A 200 -6.97 0.53 -12.56
C GLY A 200 -6.02 -0.63 -12.81
N LEU A 201 -5.70 -0.91 -14.08
CA LEU A 201 -4.78 -1.98 -14.46
C LEU A 201 -3.35 -1.80 -13.94
N LEU A 202 -2.90 -0.56 -13.72
CA LEU A 202 -1.54 -0.29 -13.23
C LEU A 202 -1.48 -0.22 -11.70
N LEU A 203 -2.46 0.39 -11.07
CA LEU A 203 -2.41 0.69 -9.63
C LEU A 203 -3.05 -0.39 -8.77
N LEU A 204 -4.00 -1.18 -9.28
CA LEU A 204 -4.63 -2.23 -8.49
C LEU A 204 -3.62 -3.23 -7.89
N PRO A 205 -2.59 -3.73 -8.61
CA PRO A 205 -1.56 -4.56 -7.99
C PRO A 205 -0.77 -3.87 -6.88
N ALA A 206 -0.65 -2.54 -6.86
CA ALA A 206 -0.05 -1.82 -5.73
C ALA A 206 -0.93 -1.92 -4.48
N LEU A 207 -2.26 -1.87 -4.62
CA LEU A 207 -3.18 -2.12 -3.51
C LEU A 207 -3.15 -3.57 -3.04
N HIS A 208 -2.93 -4.54 -3.91
CA HIS A 208 -2.72 -5.92 -3.46
C HIS A 208 -1.43 -6.07 -2.62
N VAL A 209 -0.35 -5.39 -3.00
CA VAL A 209 0.87 -5.35 -2.18
C VAL A 209 0.56 -4.72 -0.82
N LEU A 210 -0.10 -3.56 -0.79
CA LEU A 210 -0.53 -2.90 0.45
C LEU A 210 -1.38 -3.85 1.32
N GLY A 211 -2.45 -4.40 0.75
CA GLY A 211 -3.38 -5.29 1.44
C GLY A 211 -2.71 -6.54 1.99
N PHE A 212 -1.79 -7.14 1.22
CA PHE A 212 -0.94 -8.23 1.72
C PHE A 212 -0.11 -7.77 2.92
N THR A 213 0.70 -6.72 2.78
CA THR A 213 1.62 -6.30 3.85
C THR A 213 0.91 -5.88 5.13
N LEU A 214 -0.23 -5.19 5.00
CA LEU A 214 -1.03 -4.71 6.12
C LEU A 214 -1.65 -5.89 6.86
N ILE A 215 -2.39 -6.75 6.17
CA ILE A 215 -3.14 -7.83 6.82
C ILE A 215 -2.19 -8.93 7.31
N PHE A 216 -1.07 -9.13 6.62
CA PHE A 216 -0.06 -10.10 7.03
C PHE A 216 0.63 -9.67 8.31
N SER A 217 0.74 -8.36 8.58
CA SER A 217 1.24 -7.87 9.87
C SER A 217 0.34 -8.27 11.04
N LEU A 218 -0.99 -8.37 10.84
CA LEU A 218 -1.91 -8.88 11.86
C LEU A 218 -1.68 -10.37 12.13
N ALA A 219 -1.49 -11.17 11.06
CA ALA A 219 -1.17 -12.59 11.20
C ALA A 219 0.17 -12.80 11.93
N ILE A 220 1.20 -12.02 11.62
CA ILE A 220 2.48 -12.07 12.34
C ILE A 220 2.32 -11.60 13.78
N GLY A 221 1.49 -10.59 14.06
CA GLY A 221 1.19 -10.13 15.40
C GLY A 221 0.56 -11.23 16.26
N GLU A 222 -0.39 -11.97 15.69
CA GLU A 222 -0.99 -13.11 16.35
C GLU A 222 0.02 -14.25 16.61
N LEU A 223 0.91 -14.52 15.65
CA LEU A 223 2.01 -15.47 15.82
C LEU A 223 3.06 -15.02 16.84
N ALA A 224 3.22 -13.71 17.03
CA ALA A 224 4.18 -13.13 17.96
C ALA A 224 3.67 -13.06 19.40
N LYS A 225 2.35 -13.10 19.63
CA LYS A 225 1.74 -13.06 20.98
C LYS A 225 2.40 -13.96 22.03
N PRO A 226 2.78 -15.23 21.74
CA PRO A 226 3.46 -16.08 22.71
C PRO A 226 4.79 -15.51 23.23
N LEU A 227 5.49 -14.70 22.43
CA LEU A 227 6.73 -14.01 22.84
C LEU A 227 6.47 -12.95 23.93
N PHE A 228 5.23 -12.48 24.04
CA PHE A 228 4.79 -11.46 24.99
C PHE A 228 3.91 -12.06 26.11
N GLY A 229 3.89 -13.39 26.26
CA GLY A 229 3.10 -14.07 27.28
C GLY A 229 1.59 -14.06 27.03
N VAL A 230 1.15 -13.75 25.80
CA VAL A 230 -0.25 -13.78 25.39
C VAL A 230 -0.51 -15.06 24.57
N PRO A 231 -1.60 -15.80 24.81
CA PRO A 231 -1.89 -17.00 24.04
C PRO A 231 -2.26 -16.66 22.59
N LEU A 232 -1.85 -17.54 21.67
CA LEU A 232 -2.27 -17.50 20.27
C LEU A 232 -3.74 -17.91 20.15
N SER A 233 -4.51 -17.16 19.37
CA SER A 233 -5.91 -17.40 19.05
C SER A 233 -6.06 -17.79 17.57
N PRO A 234 -6.37 -19.07 17.27
CA PRO A 234 -6.58 -19.51 15.89
C PRO A 234 -7.67 -18.71 15.13
N PRO A 235 -8.80 -18.32 15.75
CA PRO A 235 -9.78 -17.43 15.11
C PRO A 235 -9.24 -16.05 14.72
N ALA A 236 -8.24 -15.53 15.45
CA ALA A 236 -7.58 -14.27 15.11
C ALA A 236 -6.46 -14.43 14.08
N LEU A 237 -5.91 -15.64 13.91
CA LEU A 237 -4.82 -15.94 12.97
C LEU A 237 -5.32 -16.25 11.55
N TRP A 238 -6.29 -17.15 11.43
CA TRP A 238 -6.63 -17.73 10.13
C TRP A 238 -7.23 -16.73 9.13
N PRO A 239 -8.21 -15.88 9.50
CA PRO A 239 -8.76 -14.91 8.56
C PRO A 239 -7.72 -13.95 7.97
N PRO A 240 -6.88 -13.25 8.76
CA PRO A 240 -5.88 -12.37 8.18
C PRO A 240 -4.85 -13.14 7.36
N LEU A 241 -4.43 -14.34 7.79
CA LEU A 241 -3.48 -15.14 7.01
C LEU A 241 -4.04 -15.55 5.64
N ALA A 242 -5.28 -16.06 5.59
CA ALA A 242 -5.94 -16.47 4.35
C ALA A 242 -6.12 -15.29 3.39
N LEU A 243 -6.56 -14.15 3.92
CA LEU A 243 -6.78 -12.93 3.14
C LEU A 243 -5.46 -12.34 2.63
N SER A 244 -4.39 -12.40 3.42
CA SER A 244 -3.04 -12.01 2.99
C SER A 244 -2.55 -12.87 1.83
N LEU A 245 -2.67 -14.20 1.93
CA LEU A 245 -2.28 -15.12 0.87
C LEU A 245 -3.09 -14.88 -0.40
N LEU A 246 -4.40 -14.61 -0.28
CA LEU A 246 -5.23 -14.21 -1.41
C LEU A 246 -4.65 -12.98 -2.12
N PHE A 247 -4.30 -11.92 -1.40
CA PHE A 247 -3.71 -10.72 -2.01
C PHE A 247 -2.35 -10.95 -2.62
N LEU A 248 -1.52 -11.77 -1.99
CA LEU A 248 -0.23 -12.14 -2.53
C LEU A 248 -0.40 -12.84 -3.89
N VAL A 249 -1.26 -13.85 -3.96
CA VAL A 249 -1.53 -14.60 -5.19
C VAL A 249 -2.13 -13.68 -6.27
N LEU A 250 -3.15 -12.88 -5.93
CA LEU A 250 -3.78 -11.96 -6.88
C LEU A 250 -2.80 -10.90 -7.39
N GLY A 251 -1.97 -10.33 -6.51
CA GLY A 251 -0.93 -9.38 -6.85
C GLY A 251 0.11 -9.96 -7.80
N ILE A 252 0.62 -11.16 -7.50
CA ILE A 252 1.59 -11.88 -8.34
C ILE A 252 0.98 -12.20 -9.71
N LEU A 253 -0.21 -12.79 -9.76
CA LEU A 253 -0.87 -13.14 -11.02
C LEU A 253 -1.14 -11.91 -11.89
N HIS A 254 -1.62 -10.82 -11.28
CA HIS A 254 -1.85 -9.56 -11.98
C HIS A 254 -0.54 -9.02 -12.55
N LEU A 255 0.51 -8.86 -11.73
CA LEU A 255 1.80 -8.33 -12.16
C LEU A 255 2.48 -9.20 -13.22
N ALA A 256 2.37 -10.52 -13.09
CA ALA A 256 2.98 -11.48 -14.02
C ALA A 256 2.32 -11.41 -15.40
N LYS A 257 0.99 -11.24 -15.46
CA LYS A 257 0.22 -11.20 -16.72
C LYS A 257 0.01 -9.81 -17.28
N LEU A 258 0.35 -8.76 -16.53
CA LEU A 258 0.31 -7.37 -16.98
C LEU A 258 1.31 -7.16 -18.12
N ARG A 259 0.80 -6.76 -19.29
CA ARG A 259 1.61 -6.35 -20.44
C ARG A 259 1.67 -4.83 -20.47
N PRO A 260 2.85 -4.22 -20.25
CA PRO A 260 3.01 -2.77 -20.42
C PRO A 260 2.63 -2.40 -21.85
N GLY A 261 1.92 -1.28 -22.01
CA GLY A 261 1.66 -0.73 -23.33
C GLY A 261 2.99 -0.45 -24.02
N SER A 262 3.28 -1.22 -25.07
CA SER A 262 4.48 -1.04 -25.89
C SER A 262 4.06 -0.17 -27.07
N ALA A 263 4.81 0.90 -27.35
CA ALA A 263 4.68 1.54 -28.64
C ALA A 263 5.01 0.48 -29.70
N ALA A 264 4.19 0.38 -30.75
CA ALA A 264 4.49 -0.52 -31.85
C ALA A 264 5.91 -0.20 -32.39
N PRO A 265 6.76 -1.20 -32.66
CA PRO A 265 7.97 -0.96 -33.43
C PRO A 265 7.55 -0.72 -34.88
N GLY A 266 7.24 0.52 -35.22
CA GLY A 266 6.74 0.84 -36.56
C GLY A 266 6.20 2.25 -36.70
N ASP A 267 7.06 3.27 -36.52
CA ASP A 267 6.88 4.53 -37.25
C ASP A 267 8.21 5.28 -37.45
N ALA A 268 9.29 4.54 -37.73
CA ALA A 268 10.57 5.11 -38.15
C ALA A 268 10.70 5.17 -39.69
N SER A 269 9.59 5.00 -40.42
CA SER A 269 9.59 4.95 -41.89
C SER A 269 8.45 5.76 -42.48
N THR A 270 8.47 7.08 -42.27
CA THR A 270 7.92 8.04 -43.24
C THR A 270 8.75 9.32 -43.22
N PRO A 271 9.78 9.45 -44.07
CA PRO A 271 10.31 10.76 -44.40
C PRO A 271 9.31 11.44 -45.35
N GLY A 272 8.50 12.35 -44.81
CA GLY A 272 7.66 13.25 -45.61
C GLY A 272 6.16 13.05 -45.42
N GLY A 273 5.54 13.96 -44.67
CA GLY A 273 4.08 13.97 -44.48
C GLY A 273 3.61 15.19 -43.70
N ARG A 274 3.59 16.35 -44.37
CA ARG A 274 2.92 17.63 -44.06
C ARG A 274 2.51 17.91 -42.60
N ARG A 275 3.13 18.97 -42.05
CA ARG A 275 2.51 19.83 -41.04
C ARG A 275 1.16 20.30 -41.58
N VAL A 276 0.07 19.85 -40.97
CA VAL A 276 -1.21 20.55 -41.03
C VAL A 276 -1.15 21.60 -39.93
N LEU A 277 -0.99 22.86 -40.35
CA LEU A 277 -1.27 24.03 -39.52
C LEU A 277 -2.73 23.95 -39.06
N TRP A 278 -2.95 24.10 -37.76
CA TRP A 278 -4.25 24.53 -37.25
C TRP A 278 -4.18 26.05 -37.10
N ASP A 279 -4.77 26.75 -38.07
CA ASP A 279 -5.31 28.10 -37.88
C ASP A 279 -6.83 27.98 -37.70
N ASP A 280 -7.32 28.76 -36.73
CA ASP A 280 -8.65 29.34 -36.57
C ASP A 280 -9.93 28.46 -36.60
N ARG A 281 -10.52 28.25 -35.41
CA ARG A 281 -11.76 28.92 -34.94
C ARG A 281 -12.17 28.45 -33.54
#